data_AF-A0A4Y2VJQ7-F1
#
_entry.id   AF-A0A4Y2VJQ7-F1
#
_cell.length_a   1.000
_cell.length_b   1.000
_cell.length_c   1.000
_cell.angle_alpha   90.00
_cell.angle_beta   90.00
_cell.angle_gamma   90.00
#
_symmetry.space_group_name_H-M   'P 1'
#
loop_
_entity.id
_entity.type
_entity.pdbx_description
1 polymer ?
#
loop_
_entity_poly.entity_id
_entity_poly.type
_entity_poly.pdbx_seq_one_letter_code
_entity_poly.pdbx_strand_id
1 'polypeptide(L)'
;MGYLTGYLKIIPKQLLNSPENTNTSIHYLLYTPDNPETPCYLEPSLDALKRCPFDSSYPIKFLIHGFLSTIHPGGPFMMIKDEMLKIYQYNVIVVDWSPYNQPPYIQAAANTLSVGHELANFIQFLQKSADVDAKKIHLIGHSLGAHLSGAAGEKIPNLGRIT
;
A
#
# COMPACT_ATOMS: atom_id res chain seq x y z
N MET A 1 6.77 18.49 29.00
CA MET A 1 7.90 18.25 28.08
C MET A 1 8.81 17.18 28.71
N GLY A 2 8.65 15.89 28.40
CA GLY A 2 9.51 14.87 29.07
C GLY A 2 9.18 13.38 28.94
N TYR A 3 8.09 12.98 28.30
CA TYR A 3 7.70 11.56 28.24
C TYR A 3 7.91 10.87 26.89
N LEU A 4 8.25 11.60 25.82
CA LEU A 4 8.43 11.04 24.47
C LEU A 4 9.87 10.60 24.16
N THR A 5 10.87 11.10 24.89
CA THR A 5 12.29 10.81 24.61
C THR A 5 12.78 9.46 25.16
N GLY A 6 12.02 8.80 26.04
CA GLY A 6 12.38 7.50 26.62
C GLY A 6 12.07 6.30 25.74
N TYR A 7 11.01 6.36 24.92
CA TYR A 7 10.56 5.23 24.09
C TYR A 7 11.53 4.92 22.94
N LEU A 8 12.24 5.92 22.43
CA LEU A 8 13.22 5.76 21.36
C LEU A 8 14.48 4.97 21.79
N LYS A 9 14.73 4.79 23.09
CA LYS A 9 15.89 4.04 23.61
C LYS A 9 15.65 2.52 23.75
N ILE A 10 14.40 2.06 23.64
CA ILE A 10 14.01 0.65 23.89
C ILE A 10 13.84 -0.14 22.59
N ILE A 11 13.99 0.50 21.43
CA ILE A 11 13.95 -0.17 20.13
C ILE A 11 15.34 -0.81 19.89
N PRO A 12 15.50 -2.15 20.00
CA PRO A 12 16.74 -2.81 19.60
C PRO A 12 17.14 -2.37 18.20
N LYS A 13 18.44 -2.09 17.98
CA LYS A 13 19.00 -1.67 16.68
C LYS A 13 18.58 -2.54 15.48
N GLN A 14 18.14 -3.78 15.73
CA GLN A 14 17.60 -4.70 14.74
C GLN A 14 16.24 -4.28 14.14
N LEU A 15 15.47 -3.42 14.84
CA LEU A 15 14.21 -2.83 14.38
C LEU A 15 14.40 -1.60 13.46
N LEU A 16 15.65 -1.15 13.25
CA LEU A 16 15.99 0.05 12.47
C LEU A 16 16.43 -0.22 11.03
N ASN A 17 16.50 -1.50 10.64
CA ASN A 17 16.78 -1.83 9.25
C ASN A 17 15.48 -1.66 8.47
N SER A 18 15.37 -0.58 7.70
CA SER A 18 14.35 -0.48 6.67
C SER A 18 14.43 -1.72 5.79
N PRO A 19 13.31 -2.37 5.47
CA PRO A 19 13.34 -3.46 4.52
C PRO A 19 13.96 -2.97 3.21
N GLU A 20 15.07 -3.57 2.80
CA GLU A 20 15.70 -3.27 1.53
C GLU A 20 14.81 -3.81 0.40
N ASN A 21 14.53 -2.95 -0.58
CA ASN A 21 13.77 -3.28 -1.78
C ASN A 21 14.60 -4.19 -2.71
N THR A 22 14.74 -5.45 -2.34
CA THR A 22 15.15 -6.55 -3.22
C THR A 22 13.96 -7.48 -3.45
N ASN A 23 14.11 -8.48 -4.34
CA ASN A 23 13.08 -9.38 -4.93
C ASN A 23 12.16 -10.16 -3.94
N THR A 24 12.15 -9.77 -2.66
CA THR A 24 11.30 -10.10 -1.52
C THR A 24 10.42 -8.88 -1.11
N SER A 25 9.96 -8.09 -2.09
CA SER A 25 9.44 -6.72 -1.95
C SER A 25 7.92 -6.62 -1.72
N ILE A 26 7.44 -5.39 -1.52
CA ILE A 26 6.01 -5.05 -1.52
C ILE A 26 5.49 -5.19 -2.96
N HIS A 27 4.39 -5.93 -3.16
CA HIS A 27 3.77 -6.04 -4.47
C HIS A 27 2.52 -5.16 -4.59
N TYR A 28 2.43 -4.45 -5.71
CA TYR A 28 1.28 -3.61 -6.06
C TYR A 28 0.45 -4.33 -7.12
N LEU A 29 -0.59 -5.05 -6.68
CA LEU A 29 -1.44 -5.87 -7.53
C LEU A 29 -2.58 -5.01 -8.08
N LEU A 30 -2.48 -4.57 -9.34
CA LEU A 30 -3.50 -3.76 -10.00
C LEU A 30 -4.62 -4.63 -10.57
N TYR A 31 -5.84 -4.26 -10.21
CA TYR A 31 -7.07 -4.76 -10.81
C TYR A 31 -7.94 -3.60 -11.29
N THR A 32 -8.50 -3.75 -12.47
CA THR A 32 -9.50 -2.87 -13.06
C THR A 32 -10.67 -3.71 -13.59
N PRO A 33 -11.76 -3.10 -14.07
CA PRO A 33 -12.84 -3.84 -14.71
C PRO A 33 -12.39 -4.66 -15.93
N ASP A 34 -11.25 -4.32 -16.56
CA ASP A 34 -10.68 -5.04 -17.71
C ASP A 34 -9.90 -6.30 -17.30
N ASN A 35 -9.40 -6.34 -16.06
CA ASN A 35 -8.67 -7.49 -15.51
C ASN A 35 -9.12 -7.84 -14.08
N PRO A 36 -10.40 -8.19 -13.86
CA PRO A 36 -10.92 -8.37 -12.50
C PRO A 36 -10.34 -9.61 -11.81
N GLU A 37 -10.01 -10.67 -12.55
CA GLU A 37 -9.59 -11.95 -11.97
C GLU A 37 -8.08 -12.06 -11.73
N THR A 38 -7.26 -11.54 -12.65
CA THR A 38 -5.79 -11.68 -12.62
C THR A 38 -5.13 -10.31 -12.52
N PRO A 39 -4.29 -10.06 -11.50
CA PRO A 39 -3.66 -8.77 -11.33
C PRO A 39 -2.60 -8.51 -12.39
N CYS A 40 -2.40 -7.24 -12.71
CA CYS A 40 -1.14 -6.77 -13.26
C CYS A 40 -0.22 -6.31 -12.12
N TYR A 41 1.02 -6.78 -12.09
CA TYR A 41 2.03 -6.31 -11.14
C TYR A 41 2.51 -4.93 -11.57
N LEU A 42 2.06 -3.89 -10.87
CA LEU A 42 2.32 -2.50 -11.21
C LEU A 42 3.60 -2.02 -10.50
N GLU A 43 4.74 -2.45 -11.00
CA GLU A 43 6.05 -1.98 -10.53
C GLU A 43 6.23 -0.47 -10.80
N PRO A 44 7.05 0.25 -10.00
CA PRO A 44 7.33 1.68 -10.20
C PRO A 44 8.23 1.94 -11.43
N SER A 45 7.72 1.61 -12.62
CA SER A 45 8.41 1.75 -13.90
C SER A 45 7.46 2.20 -15.00
N LEU A 46 7.99 2.95 -15.98
CA LEU A 46 7.20 3.38 -17.14
C LEU A 46 6.73 2.20 -17.99
N ASP A 47 7.49 1.10 -18.02
CA ASP A 47 7.12 -0.09 -18.76
C ASP A 47 5.92 -0.80 -18.13
N ALA A 48 5.85 -0.87 -16.80
CA ALA A 48 4.68 -1.39 -16.10
C ALA A 48 3.44 -0.51 -16.34
N LEU A 49 3.57 0.82 -16.28
CA LEU A 49 2.47 1.74 -16.59
C LEU A 49 1.94 1.60 -18.02
N LYS A 50 2.80 1.27 -19.00
CA LYS A 50 2.38 1.03 -20.39
C LYS A 50 1.72 -0.33 -20.60
N ARG A 51 2.16 -1.35 -19.86
CA ARG A 51 1.73 -2.74 -20.08
C ARG A 51 0.53 -3.14 -19.22
N CYS A 52 0.38 -2.54 -18.04
CA CYS A 52 -0.78 -2.75 -17.18
C CYS A 52 -1.96 -1.87 -17.62
N PRO A 53 -3.21 -2.30 -17.41
CA PRO A 53 -4.40 -1.52 -17.76
C PRO A 53 -4.67 -0.40 -16.73
N PHE A 54 -3.64 0.37 -16.37
CA PHE A 54 -3.76 1.50 -15.44
C PHE A 54 -4.29 2.74 -16.17
N ASP A 55 -5.31 3.38 -15.62
CA ASP A 55 -5.90 4.60 -16.19
C ASP A 55 -5.92 5.72 -15.15
N SER A 56 -5.09 6.74 -15.30
CA SER A 56 -5.00 7.85 -14.35
C SER A 56 -6.24 8.75 -14.30
N SER A 57 -7.16 8.60 -15.26
CA SER A 57 -8.46 9.27 -15.19
C SER A 57 -9.35 8.68 -14.09
N TYR A 58 -9.21 7.38 -13.78
CA TYR A 58 -10.00 6.66 -12.78
C TYR A 58 -9.50 6.90 -11.34
N PRO A 59 -10.41 6.97 -10.33
CA PRO A 59 -9.99 7.02 -8.94
C PRO A 59 -9.22 5.77 -8.51
N ILE A 60 -8.28 5.94 -7.58
CA ILE A 60 -7.39 4.86 -7.13
C ILE A 60 -7.77 4.43 -5.72
N LYS A 61 -7.99 3.13 -5.53
CA LYS A 61 -8.29 2.50 -4.25
C LYS A 61 -7.14 1.58 -3.87
N PHE A 62 -6.40 1.94 -2.83
CA PHE A 62 -5.39 1.06 -2.27
C PHE A 62 -6.01 0.21 -1.16
N LEU A 63 -5.94 -1.12 -1.27
CA LEU A 63 -6.37 -2.03 -0.22
C LEU A 63 -5.13 -2.60 0.48
N ILE A 64 -5.00 -2.34 1.78
CA ILE A 64 -3.78 -2.61 2.55
C ILE A 64 -4.13 -3.53 3.73
N HIS A 65 -3.60 -4.75 3.70
CA HIS A 65 -3.87 -5.77 4.71
C HIS A 65 -3.09 -5.55 6.01
N GLY A 66 -3.42 -6.33 7.04
CA GLY A 66 -2.87 -6.19 8.40
C GLY A 66 -1.88 -7.29 8.79
N PHE A 67 -1.58 -7.38 10.08
CA PHE A 67 -0.75 -8.42 10.69
C PHE A 67 -1.28 -9.82 10.36
N LEU A 68 -0.39 -10.75 9.97
CA LEU A 68 -0.70 -12.14 9.59
C LEU A 68 -1.72 -12.34 8.45
N SER A 69 -2.31 -11.27 7.92
CA SER A 69 -3.26 -11.34 6.82
C SER A 69 -2.49 -11.62 5.52
N THR A 70 -3.05 -12.46 4.66
CA THR A 70 -2.50 -12.77 3.34
C THR A 70 -3.51 -12.43 2.25
N ILE A 71 -3.03 -12.30 1.01
CA ILE A 71 -3.87 -12.10 -0.16
C ILE A 71 -4.11 -13.46 -0.82
N HIS A 72 -5.38 -13.89 -0.87
CA HIS A 72 -5.76 -15.16 -1.49
C HIS A 72 -7.16 -15.06 -2.12
N PRO A 73 -7.47 -15.89 -3.13
CA PRO A 73 -8.82 -15.98 -3.69
C PRO A 73 -9.87 -16.26 -2.60
N GLY A 74 -11.01 -15.57 -2.68
CA GLY A 74 -12.08 -15.65 -1.67
C GLY A 74 -11.74 -15.00 -0.31
N GLY A 75 -10.56 -14.39 -0.16
CA GLY A 75 -10.23 -13.60 1.02
C GLY A 75 -10.97 -12.25 1.05
N PRO A 76 -11.06 -11.59 2.22
CA PRO A 76 -11.84 -10.35 2.39
C PRO A 76 -11.35 -9.22 1.48
N PHE A 77 -10.03 -9.11 1.26
CA PHE A 77 -9.44 -8.11 0.37
C PHE A 77 -9.83 -8.33 -1.10
N MET A 78 -9.90 -9.58 -1.54
CA MET A 78 -10.34 -9.92 -2.89
C MET A 78 -11.83 -9.69 -3.08
N MET A 79 -12.66 -10.04 -2.09
CA MET A 79 -14.09 -9.74 -2.10
C MET A 79 -14.38 -8.24 -2.16
N ILE A 80 -13.69 -7.43 -1.34
CA ILE A 80 -13.85 -5.96 -1.36
C ILE A 80 -13.44 -5.40 -2.72
N LYS A 81 -12.31 -5.86 -3.27
CA LYS A 81 -11.86 -5.50 -4.63
C LYS A 81 -12.93 -5.86 -5.67
N ASP A 82 -13.49 -7.07 -5.64
CA ASP A 82 -14.53 -7.51 -6.57
C ASP A 82 -15.75 -6.59 -6.53
N GLU A 83 -16.23 -6.26 -5.32
CA GLU A 83 -17.37 -5.37 -5.16
C GLU A 83 -17.07 -3.94 -5.63
N MET A 84 -15.86 -3.42 -5.38
CA MET A 84 -15.46 -2.10 -5.89
C MET A 84 -15.50 -2.05 -7.42
N LEU A 85 -14.98 -3.08 -8.09
CA LEU A 85 -14.91 -3.15 -9.55
C LEU A 85 -16.30 -3.29 -10.21
N LYS A 86 -17.32 -3.79 -9.48
CA LYS A 86 -18.71 -3.82 -9.96
C LYS A 86 -19.40 -2.46 -9.91
N ILE A 87 -18.96 -1.57 -9.02
CA ILE A 87 -19.65 -0.30 -8.74
C ILE A 87 -19.17 0.82 -9.67
N TYR A 88 -17.87 0.88 -9.96
CA TYR A 88 -17.30 1.97 -10.74
C TYR A 88 -15.97 1.58 -11.39
N GLN A 89 -15.54 2.40 -12.35
CA GLN A 89 -14.21 2.31 -12.95
C GLN A 89 -13.16 2.81 -11.95
N TYR A 90 -12.48 1.87 -11.29
CA TYR A 90 -11.40 2.14 -10.36
C TYR A 90 -10.11 1.45 -10.80
N ASN A 91 -8.98 2.07 -10.44
CA ASN A 91 -7.74 1.34 -10.25
C ASN A 91 -7.74 0.81 -8.81
N VAL A 92 -8.04 -0.48 -8.62
CA VAL A 92 -7.93 -1.12 -7.30
C VAL A 92 -6.55 -1.76 -7.19
N ILE A 93 -5.72 -1.24 -6.28
CA ILE A 93 -4.36 -1.71 -6.04
C ILE A 93 -4.33 -2.41 -4.69
N VAL A 94 -4.19 -3.73 -4.69
CA VAL A 94 -3.95 -4.49 -3.45
C VAL A 94 -2.46 -4.41 -3.13
N VAL A 95 -2.13 -3.92 -1.94
CA VAL A 95 -0.75 -3.77 -1.46
C VAL A 95 -0.40 -5.01 -0.65
N ASP A 96 0.33 -5.94 -1.28
CA ASP A 96 0.82 -7.14 -0.61
C ASP A 96 2.18 -6.85 0.04
N TRP A 97 2.17 -6.76 1.37
CA TRP A 97 3.36 -6.58 2.21
C TRP A 97 3.55 -7.79 3.14
N SER A 98 3.06 -8.96 2.74
CA SER A 98 3.13 -10.21 3.50
C SER A 98 4.54 -10.59 4.01
N PRO A 99 5.66 -10.27 3.32
CA PRO A 99 6.99 -10.51 3.89
C PRO A 99 7.28 -9.72 5.19
N TYR A 100 6.56 -8.63 5.43
CA TYR A 100 6.83 -7.67 6.50
C TYR A 100 5.77 -7.62 7.60
N ASN A 101 4.67 -8.36 7.46
CA ASN A 101 3.55 -8.38 8.40
C ASN A 101 3.52 -9.61 9.34
N GLN A 102 4.64 -10.33 9.42
CA GLN A 102 4.78 -11.58 10.16
C GLN A 102 5.30 -11.38 11.60
N PRO A 103 5.19 -12.38 12.49
CA PRO A 103 5.70 -12.28 13.85
C PRO A 103 7.21 -12.00 13.88
N PRO A 104 7.70 -11.29 14.92
CA PRO A 104 6.96 -10.83 16.10
C PRO A 104 6.13 -9.55 15.84
N TYR A 105 5.00 -9.39 16.54
CA TYR A 105 4.07 -8.26 16.34
C TYR A 105 4.75 -6.88 16.43
N ILE A 106 5.69 -6.70 17.36
CA ILE A 106 6.42 -5.45 17.52
C ILE A 106 7.24 -5.11 16.26
N GLN A 107 7.85 -6.11 15.60
CA GLN A 107 8.57 -5.92 14.36
C GLN A 107 7.60 -5.57 13.22
N ALA A 108 6.48 -6.30 13.09
CA ALA A 108 5.46 -6.00 12.08
C ALA A 108 4.88 -4.59 12.25
N ALA A 109 4.65 -4.15 13.49
CA ALA A 109 4.20 -2.80 13.81
C ALA A 109 5.27 -1.75 13.48
N ALA A 110 6.56 -2.02 13.73
CA ALA A 110 7.63 -1.12 13.31
C ALA A 110 7.73 -1.01 11.78
N ASN A 111 7.55 -2.14 11.08
CA ASN A 111 7.62 -2.20 9.62
C ASN A 111 6.55 -1.33 8.94
N THR A 112 5.41 -1.05 9.58
CA THR A 112 4.35 -0.21 8.96
C THR A 112 4.86 1.18 8.58
N LEU A 113 5.84 1.72 9.32
CA LEU A 113 6.43 3.02 9.02
C LEU A 113 7.25 2.95 7.71
N SER A 114 8.18 2.00 7.62
CA SER A 114 9.04 1.87 6.44
C SER A 114 8.25 1.46 5.20
N VAL A 115 7.33 0.50 5.34
CA VAL A 115 6.44 0.06 4.24
C VAL A 115 5.50 1.21 3.82
N GLY A 116 5.03 2.02 4.77
CA GLY A 116 4.23 3.20 4.47
C GLY A 116 5.00 4.25 3.66
N HIS A 117 6.28 4.47 3.98
CA HIS A 117 7.14 5.35 3.17
C HIS A 117 7.39 4.80 1.76
N GLU A 118 7.56 3.48 1.61
CA GLU A 118 7.68 2.86 0.29
C GLU A 118 6.38 2.99 -0.52
N LEU A 119 5.21 2.82 0.11
CA LEU A 119 3.93 3.09 -0.53
C LEU A 119 3.81 4.56 -0.94
N ALA A 120 4.29 5.50 -0.13
CA ALA A 120 4.31 6.91 -0.51
C ALA A 120 5.24 7.18 -1.70
N ASN A 121 6.42 6.55 -1.76
CA ASN A 121 7.33 6.63 -2.90
C ASN A 121 6.65 6.10 -4.18
N PHE A 122 5.94 4.98 -4.08
CA PHE A 122 5.16 4.43 -5.17
C PHE A 122 4.05 5.37 -5.64
N ILE A 123 3.28 5.95 -4.71
CA ILE A 123 2.25 6.95 -5.04
C ILE A 123 2.87 8.16 -5.73
N GLN A 124 3.97 8.71 -5.22
CA GLN A 124 4.65 9.84 -5.84
C GLN A 124 5.20 9.51 -7.23
N PHE A 125 5.61 8.26 -7.48
CA PHE A 125 5.92 7.78 -8.82
C PHE A 125 4.69 7.86 -9.74
N LEU A 126 3.53 7.36 -9.31
CA LEU A 126 2.29 7.47 -10.09
C LEU A 126 1.91 8.93 -10.37
N GLN A 127 2.06 9.82 -9.39
CA GLN A 127 1.82 11.26 -9.56
C GLN A 127 2.74 11.86 -10.63
N LYS A 128 4.04 11.55 -10.58
CA LYS A 128 5.04 12.11 -11.50
C LYS A 128 4.97 11.51 -12.90
N SER A 129 4.70 10.21 -13.01
CA SER A 129 4.82 9.46 -14.26
C SER A 129 3.50 9.25 -14.99
N ALA A 130 2.36 9.35 -14.30
CA ALA A 130 1.03 9.18 -14.87
C ALA A 130 0.06 10.33 -14.57
N ASP A 131 0.55 11.46 -14.02
CA ASP A 131 -0.23 12.66 -13.70
C ASP A 131 -1.42 12.38 -12.77
N VAL A 132 -1.21 11.51 -11.78
CA VAL A 132 -2.25 11.17 -10.80
C VAL A 132 -2.46 12.31 -9.80
N ASP A 133 -3.70 12.78 -9.70
CA ASP A 133 -4.11 13.72 -8.64
C ASP A 133 -4.24 13.00 -7.28
N ALA A 134 -3.56 13.51 -6.26
CA ALA A 134 -3.62 13.01 -4.88
C ALA A 134 -5.06 12.92 -4.34
N LYS A 135 -5.95 13.82 -4.77
CA LYS A 135 -7.35 13.86 -4.32
C LYS A 135 -8.16 12.67 -4.79
N LYS A 136 -7.73 12.00 -5.87
CA LYS A 136 -8.38 10.79 -6.40
C LYS A 136 -7.95 9.51 -5.66
N ILE A 137 -6.96 9.61 -4.76
CA ILE A 137 -6.40 8.47 -4.05
C ILE A 137 -7.16 8.24 -2.74
N HIS A 138 -7.52 6.99 -2.49
CA HIS A 138 -8.08 6.52 -1.23
C HIS A 138 -7.30 5.31 -0.73
N LEU A 139 -6.67 5.44 0.45
CA LEU A 139 -6.03 4.34 1.16
C LEU A 139 -7.03 3.67 2.09
N ILE A 140 -7.18 2.36 2.00
CA ILE A 140 -8.10 1.55 2.81
C ILE A 140 -7.25 0.51 3.54
N GLY A 141 -6.99 0.76 4.82
CA GLY A 141 -6.08 -0.03 5.62
C GLY A 141 -6.80 -0.77 6.75
N HIS A 142 -6.59 -2.07 6.87
CA HIS A 142 -7.11 -2.86 7.99
C HIS A 142 -6.00 -3.16 9.01
N SER A 143 -6.29 -2.99 10.31
CA SER A 143 -5.34 -3.31 11.40
C SER A 143 -4.00 -2.58 11.21
N LEU A 144 -2.85 -3.27 11.17
CA LEU A 144 -1.55 -2.65 10.88
C LEU A 144 -1.53 -1.92 9.52
N GLY A 145 -2.35 -2.32 8.56
CA GLY A 145 -2.52 -1.62 7.29
C GLY A 145 -3.09 -0.20 7.44
N ALA A 146 -3.86 0.08 8.51
CA ALA A 146 -4.36 1.43 8.80
C ALA A 146 -3.20 2.36 9.22
N HIS A 147 -2.27 1.87 10.04
CA HIS A 147 -1.08 2.63 10.44
C HIS A 147 -0.12 2.83 9.27
N LEU A 148 0.06 1.81 8.41
CA LEU A 148 0.79 1.92 7.15
C LEU A 148 0.19 3.01 6.25
N SER A 149 -1.13 3.03 6.12
CA SER A 149 -1.86 4.09 5.38
C SER A 149 -1.58 5.48 5.96
N GLY A 150 -1.55 5.61 7.29
CA GLY A 150 -1.20 6.86 7.96
C GLY A 150 0.24 7.31 7.67
N ALA A 151 1.20 6.40 7.75
CA ALA A 151 2.60 6.67 7.43
C ALA A 151 2.80 7.09 5.96
N ALA A 152 2.07 6.45 5.03
CA ALA A 152 2.06 6.86 3.64
C ALA A 152 1.42 8.26 3.45
N GLY A 153 0.24 8.48 4.05
CA GLY A 153 -0.49 9.74 3.93
C GLY A 153 0.24 10.96 4.49
N GLU A 154 1.07 10.79 5.52
CA GLU A 154 1.96 11.85 6.04
C GLU A 154 2.86 12.44 4.93
N LYS A 155 3.25 11.63 3.94
CA LYS A 155 4.15 12.02 2.85
C LYS A 155 3.44 12.46 1.58
N ILE A 156 2.10 12.41 1.52
CA ILE A 156 1.30 12.75 0.33
C ILE A 156 0.42 13.96 0.62
N PRO A 157 0.85 15.18 0.26
CA PRO A 157 0.03 16.38 0.42
C PRO A 157 -1.30 16.26 -0.35
N ASN A 158 -2.39 16.70 0.28
CA ASN A 158 -3.74 16.68 -0.28
C ASN A 158 -4.24 15.29 -0.69
N LEU A 159 -3.78 14.23 -0.02
CA LEU A 159 -4.34 12.89 -0.18
C LEU A 159 -5.86 12.92 0.00
N GLY A 160 -6.59 12.28 -0.92
CA GLY A 160 -8.05 12.32 -0.96
C GLY A 160 -8.72 11.74 0.28
N ARG A 161 -8.34 10.52 0.69
CA ARG A 161 -8.95 9.84 1.84
C ARG A 161 -8.09 8.71 2.42
N ILE A 162 -8.23 8.48 3.72
CA ILE A 162 -7.82 7.24 4.42
C ILE A 162 -9.04 6.64 5.12
N THR A 163 -9.20 5.32 5.11
CA THR A 163 -10.20 4.58 5.89
C THR A 163 -9.55 3.38 6.57
#